data_AF-A0A968P4E2-F1
#
_entry.id   AF-A0A968P4E2-F1
#
_cell.length_a   1.000
_cell.length_b   1.000
_cell.length_c   1.000
_cell.angle_alpha   90.00
_cell.angle_beta   90.00
_cell.angle_gamma   90.00
#
_symmetry.space_group_name_H-M   'P 1'
#
loop_
_entity.id
_entity.type
_entity.pdbx_description
1 polymer ?
#
loop_
_entity_poly.entity_id
_entity_poly.type
_entity_poly.pdbx_seq_one_letter_code
_entity_poly.pdbx_strand_id
1 'polypeptide(L)'
;MRSVPASLSRPKPREGAALFRRGGRQSEPARLLLRACLERRLEPLMGEALFADYESLLARDALFEGCQLTASEREAVLNAFLSVCRWSPIYFLWRANLRDESANHLIELAVAGGARAIITKNVRDLRRGELRFPDLRILAPEELLKELSR
;
A
#
# COMPACT_ATOMS: atom_id res chain seq x y z
N MET A 1 0.12 34.12 -37.75
CA MET A 1 0.45 32.69 -37.82
C MET A 1 1.83 32.47 -37.21
N ARG A 2 1.90 31.94 -35.98
CA ARG A 2 3.15 31.41 -35.40
C ARG A 2 2.81 30.05 -34.80
N SER A 3 3.31 29.00 -35.43
CA SER A 3 3.21 27.61 -34.99
C SER A 3 4.33 27.33 -33.98
N VAL A 4 3.96 26.86 -32.79
CA VAL A 4 4.89 26.25 -31.82
C VAL A 4 4.63 24.74 -31.84
N PRO A 5 5.64 23.88 -32.06
CA PRO A 5 5.51 22.45 -31.81
C PRO A 5 5.94 22.18 -30.37
N ALA A 6 5.06 21.55 -29.58
CA ALA A 6 5.44 20.97 -28.29
C ALA A 6 4.79 19.59 -28.19
N SER A 7 5.51 18.59 -28.70
CA SER A 7 5.26 17.19 -28.39
C SER A 7 5.53 16.96 -26.90
N LEU A 8 4.51 17.13 -26.07
CA LEU A 8 4.51 16.69 -24.67
C LEU A 8 4.49 15.16 -24.65
N SER A 9 5.68 14.56 -24.52
CA SER A 9 5.85 13.16 -24.18
C SER A 9 5.16 12.88 -22.84
N ARG A 10 4.12 12.05 -22.85
CA ARG A 10 3.48 11.55 -21.62
C ARG A 10 4.51 10.80 -20.77
N PRO A 11 4.58 11.00 -19.44
CA PRO A 11 5.44 10.19 -18.59
C PRO A 11 4.90 8.74 -18.54
N LYS A 12 5.80 7.77 -18.70
CA LYS A 12 5.49 6.33 -18.52
C LYS A 12 5.06 6.06 -17.07
N PRO A 13 4.09 5.16 -16.83
CA PRO A 13 3.63 4.82 -15.49
C PRO A 13 4.74 4.09 -14.72
N ARG A 14 5.13 4.64 -13.57
CA ARG A 14 6.10 4.03 -12.64
C ARG A 14 5.38 3.09 -11.66
N GLU A 15 6.13 2.14 -11.14
CA GLU A 15 5.62 0.86 -10.65
C GLU A 15 5.10 0.90 -9.20
N GLY A 16 3.95 0.26 -9.00
CA GLY A 16 3.75 -0.69 -7.91
C GLY A 16 3.45 -0.10 -6.54
N ALA A 17 2.15 -0.06 -6.23
CA ALA A 17 1.64 0.34 -4.94
C ALA A 17 1.40 -0.81 -3.98
N ALA A 18 1.77 -0.65 -2.71
CA ALA A 18 1.64 -1.67 -1.68
C ALA A 18 1.12 -1.07 -0.37
N LEU A 19 0.37 -1.88 0.39
CA LEU A 19 -0.19 -1.54 1.67
C LEU A 19 0.07 -2.65 2.71
N PHE A 20 0.14 -2.34 4.02
CA PHE A 20 0.47 -3.28 5.11
C PHE A 20 -0.54 -3.26 6.28
N ARG A 21 -0.84 -4.42 6.89
CA ARG A 21 -1.49 -4.53 8.24
C ARG A 21 -1.03 -5.78 9.04
N ARG A 22 -0.58 -5.54 10.31
CA ARG A 22 -0.23 -6.37 11.53
C ARG A 22 0.16 -7.87 11.43
N GLY A 23 1.08 -8.47 12.22
CA GLY A 23 2.02 -8.03 13.28
C GLY A 23 2.43 -9.21 14.23
N GLY A 24 3.74 -9.46 14.45
CA GLY A 24 4.29 -10.40 15.46
C GLY A 24 5.70 -10.96 15.12
N ARG A 25 6.74 -10.56 15.88
CA ARG A 25 8.20 -10.59 15.56
C ARG A 25 8.53 -9.89 14.25
N GLN A 26 9.50 -8.98 14.30
CA GLN A 26 9.93 -8.11 13.21
C GLN A 26 9.97 -8.88 11.87
N SER A 27 8.94 -8.69 11.05
CA SER A 27 8.82 -9.42 9.79
C SER A 27 9.84 -8.83 8.84
N GLU A 28 11.01 -9.43 8.75
CA GLU A 28 12.10 -9.02 7.86
C GLU A 28 11.57 -8.66 6.46
N PRO A 29 10.63 -9.43 5.87
CA PRO A 29 10.02 -9.05 4.60
C PRO A 29 9.34 -7.67 4.57
N ALA A 30 8.56 -7.33 5.59
CA ALA A 30 7.83 -6.06 5.64
C ALA A 30 8.78 -4.87 5.75
N ARG A 31 9.89 -5.02 6.48
CA ARG A 31 10.92 -3.99 6.59
C ARG A 31 11.68 -3.77 5.30
N LEU A 32 12.03 -4.85 4.61
CA LEU A 32 12.70 -4.76 3.31
C LEU A 32 11.81 -4.08 2.28
N LEU A 33 10.50 -4.35 2.30
CA LEU A 33 9.55 -3.65 1.43
C LEU A 33 9.37 -2.18 1.80
N LEU A 34 9.26 -1.85 3.10
CA LEU A 34 9.23 -0.46 3.55
C LEU A 34 10.48 0.30 3.08
N ARG A 35 11.66 -0.30 3.24
CA ARG A 35 12.92 0.25 2.72
C ARG A 35 12.87 0.44 1.20
N ALA A 36 12.35 -0.53 0.44
CA ALA A 36 12.20 -0.41 -1.01
C ALA A 36 11.28 0.76 -1.41
N CYS A 37 10.21 1.01 -0.66
CA CYS A 37 9.35 2.18 -0.87
C CYS A 37 10.11 3.48 -0.58
N LEU A 38 10.82 3.56 0.54
CA LEU A 38 11.60 4.76 0.92
C LEU A 38 12.74 5.06 -0.08
N GLU A 39 13.32 4.01 -0.66
CA GLU A 39 14.31 4.09 -1.75
C GLU A 39 13.67 4.35 -3.13
N ARG A 40 12.34 4.52 -3.20
CA ARG A 40 11.57 4.76 -4.42
C ARG A 40 11.69 3.66 -5.49
N ARG A 41 12.03 2.45 -5.07
CA ARG A 41 11.97 1.25 -5.93
C ARG A 41 10.54 0.72 -6.08
N LEU A 42 9.66 1.09 -5.15
CA LEU A 42 8.22 0.85 -5.17
C LEU A 42 7.48 2.18 -4.93
N GLU A 43 6.34 2.39 -5.59
CA GLU A 43 5.47 3.55 -5.41
C GLU A 43 4.19 3.18 -4.63
N PRO A 44 4.19 3.18 -3.29
CA PRO A 44 3.02 2.82 -2.49
C PRO A 44 1.83 3.74 -2.76
N LEU A 45 0.61 3.20 -2.67
CA LEU A 45 -0.63 4.00 -2.74
C LEU A 45 -1.13 4.28 -1.33
N MET A 46 -1.70 5.46 -1.16
CA MET A 46 -2.41 5.84 0.04
C MET A 46 -3.79 6.38 -0.29
N GLY A 47 -4.76 6.04 0.56
CA GLY A 47 -6.11 6.59 0.55
C GLY A 47 -6.52 6.97 1.97
N GLU A 48 -7.61 7.71 2.10
CA GLU A 48 -8.07 8.26 3.39
C GLU A 48 -8.38 7.17 4.42
N ALA A 49 -9.24 6.20 4.07
CA ALA A 49 -9.61 5.11 4.96
C ALA A 49 -8.39 4.32 5.47
N LEU A 50 -7.39 4.19 4.59
CA LEU A 50 -6.20 3.44 4.89
C LEU A 50 -5.22 4.19 5.79
N PHE A 51 -5.10 5.49 5.55
CA PHE A 51 -4.37 6.39 6.43
C PHE A 51 -4.98 6.39 7.84
N ALA A 52 -6.31 6.49 7.95
CA ALA A 52 -7.02 6.40 9.22
C ALA A 52 -6.78 5.04 9.93
N ASP A 53 -6.68 3.95 9.16
CA ASP A 53 -6.32 2.63 9.69
C ASP A 53 -4.90 2.63 10.31
N TYR A 54 -3.94 3.32 9.68
CA TYR A 54 -2.60 3.48 10.23
C TYR A 54 -2.57 4.35 11.48
N GLU A 55 -3.29 5.48 11.49
CA GLU A 55 -3.42 6.34 12.66
C GLU A 55 -4.03 5.56 13.84
N SER A 56 -5.12 4.83 13.58
CA SER A 56 -5.77 3.97 14.58
C SER A 56 -4.83 2.89 15.12
N LEU A 57 -3.95 2.32 14.29
CA LEU A 57 -2.95 1.36 14.74
C LEU A 57 -1.87 2.00 15.60
N LEU A 58 -1.36 3.17 15.21
CA LEU A 58 -0.32 3.89 15.95
C LEU A 58 -0.81 4.39 17.32
N ALA A 59 -2.09 4.73 17.43
CA ALA A 59 -2.71 5.17 18.68
C ALA A 59 -2.92 4.03 19.71
N ARG A 60 -2.69 2.76 19.35
CA ARG A 60 -2.89 1.62 20.24
C ARG A 60 -1.59 1.25 20.94
N ASP A 61 -1.27 1.93 22.05
CA ASP A 61 -0.02 1.73 22.80
C ASP A 61 0.28 0.27 23.17
N ALA A 62 -0.74 -0.52 23.49
CA ALA A 62 -0.61 -1.96 23.77
C ALA A 62 0.09 -2.76 22.64
N LEU A 63 0.10 -2.25 21.40
CA LEU A 63 0.86 -2.86 20.30
C LEU A 63 2.37 -2.70 20.39
N PHE A 64 2.78 -1.64 21.06
CA PHE A 64 4.14 -1.16 21.09
C PHE A 64 4.78 -1.41 22.46
N GLU A 65 4.13 -2.18 23.33
CA GLU A 65 4.77 -2.75 24.52
C GLU A 65 6.02 -3.53 24.11
N GLY A 66 7.18 -3.13 24.66
CA GLY A 66 8.48 -3.69 24.30
C GLY A 66 9.04 -3.24 22.94
N CYS A 67 8.41 -2.28 22.26
CA CYS A 67 8.98 -1.64 21.08
C CYS A 67 10.14 -0.71 21.49
N GLN A 68 11.22 -0.74 20.72
CA GLN A 68 12.38 0.14 20.94
C GLN A 68 12.13 1.58 20.49
N LEU A 69 11.11 1.82 19.66
CA LEU A 69 10.77 3.14 19.14
C LEU A 69 9.74 3.83 20.04
N THR A 70 10.04 5.07 20.39
CA THR A 70 9.11 6.01 21.02
C THR A 70 7.92 6.31 20.11
N ALA A 71 6.83 6.86 20.66
CA ALA A 71 5.67 7.26 19.87
C ALA A 71 6.03 8.22 18.73
N SER A 72 6.84 9.24 19.03
CA SER A 72 7.30 10.23 18.04
C SER A 72 8.17 9.60 16.94
N GLU A 73 9.04 8.63 17.26
CA GLU A 73 9.81 7.92 16.23
C GLU A 73 8.92 7.05 15.34
N ARG A 74 7.87 6.43 15.90
CA ARG A 74 6.90 5.67 15.10
C ARG A 74 6.12 6.56 14.15
N GLU A 75 5.71 7.74 14.61
CA GLU A 75 5.10 8.77 13.76
C GLU A 75 6.07 9.25 12.68
N ALA A 76 7.34 9.47 13.02
CA ALA A 76 8.36 9.86 12.04
C ALA A 76 8.53 8.79 10.94
N VAL A 77 8.51 7.50 11.29
CA VAL A 77 8.54 6.40 10.31
C VAL A 77 7.30 6.41 9.42
N LEU A 78 6.10 6.61 9.98
CA LEU A 78 4.88 6.73 9.17
C LEU A 78 4.96 7.94 8.25
N ASN A 79 5.35 9.11 8.74
CA ASN A 79 5.49 10.33 7.93
C ASN A 79 6.49 10.16 6.79
N ALA A 80 7.63 9.49 7.04
CA ALA A 80 8.58 9.15 5.98
C ALA A 80 7.95 8.24 4.92
N PHE A 81 7.18 7.23 5.32
CA PHE A 81 6.47 6.36 4.38
C PHE A 81 5.40 7.13 3.59
N LEU A 82 4.60 7.98 4.24
CA LEU A 82 3.58 8.80 3.59
C LEU A 82 4.18 9.77 2.57
N SER A 83 5.38 10.28 2.83
CA SER A 83 6.09 11.19 1.92
C SER A 83 6.47 10.57 0.57
N VAL A 84 6.52 9.23 0.49
CA VAL A 84 6.79 8.49 -0.75
C VAL A 84 5.54 7.82 -1.32
N CYS A 85 4.38 7.96 -0.67
CA CYS A 85 3.12 7.43 -1.17
C CYS A 85 2.50 8.33 -2.23
N ARG A 86 1.93 7.71 -3.25
CA ARG A 86 1.01 8.37 -4.18
C ARG A 86 -0.40 8.35 -3.57
N TRP A 87 -0.96 9.52 -3.34
CA TRP A 87 -2.31 9.65 -2.80
C TRP A 87 -3.35 9.50 -3.91
N SER A 88 -4.29 8.58 -3.73
CA SER A 88 -5.37 8.33 -4.68
C SER A 88 -6.72 8.58 -4.02
N PRO A 89 -7.50 9.56 -4.49
CA PRO A 89 -8.88 9.72 -4.06
C PRO A 89 -9.72 8.53 -4.54
N ILE A 90 -10.62 8.05 -3.68
CA ILE A 90 -11.57 6.99 -3.99
C ILE A 90 -12.93 7.67 -4.20
N TYR A 91 -13.37 7.78 -5.45
CA TYR A 91 -14.63 8.47 -5.79
C TYR A 91 -15.85 7.55 -5.80
N PHE A 92 -15.63 6.24 -5.88
CA PHE A 92 -16.69 5.23 -5.94
C PHE A 92 -16.33 4.09 -5.00
N LEU A 93 -17.28 3.68 -4.17
CA LEU A 93 -17.14 2.54 -3.28
C LEU A 93 -17.61 1.28 -4.03
N TRP A 94 -16.68 0.34 -4.22
CA TRP A 94 -16.92 -0.92 -4.90
C TRP A 94 -16.99 -1.99 -3.82
N ARG A 95 -18.19 -2.50 -3.55
CA ARG A 95 -18.37 -3.57 -2.57
C ARG A 95 -17.84 -4.89 -3.11
N ALA A 96 -16.55 -5.14 -2.90
CA ALA A 96 -15.91 -6.41 -3.22
C ALA A 96 -16.46 -7.60 -2.40
N ASN A 97 -17.30 -7.30 -1.38
CA ASN A 97 -17.96 -8.26 -0.48
C ASN A 97 -16.94 -9.23 0.14
N LEU A 98 -15.81 -8.68 0.61
CA LEU A 98 -14.84 -9.45 1.38
C LEU A 98 -15.45 -9.87 2.71
N ARG A 99 -15.11 -11.07 3.18
CA ARG A 99 -15.54 -11.57 4.49
C ARG A 99 -15.16 -10.62 5.63
N ASP A 100 -13.99 -9.98 5.53
CA ASP A 100 -13.63 -8.85 6.38
C ASP A 100 -14.01 -7.56 5.65
N GLU A 101 -15.18 -7.03 5.99
CA GLU A 101 -15.71 -5.79 5.41
C GLU A 101 -14.75 -4.61 5.61
N SER A 102 -13.95 -4.62 6.68
CA SER A 102 -12.96 -3.58 6.91
C SER A 102 -11.81 -3.61 5.89
N ALA A 103 -11.63 -4.71 5.16
CA ALA A 103 -10.60 -4.84 4.12
C ALA A 103 -11.10 -4.44 2.72
N ASN A 104 -12.39 -4.17 2.52
CA ASN A 104 -12.94 -3.82 1.19
C ASN A 104 -12.26 -2.58 0.60
N HIS A 105 -11.97 -1.58 1.44
CA HIS A 105 -11.31 -0.34 1.02
C HIS A 105 -9.91 -0.55 0.40
N LEU A 106 -9.27 -1.70 0.65
CA LEU A 106 -7.96 -2.03 0.06
C LEU A 106 -8.08 -2.35 -1.42
N ILE A 107 -9.13 -3.09 -1.77
CA ILE A 107 -9.45 -3.43 -3.16
C ILE A 107 -9.88 -2.16 -3.89
N GLU A 108 -10.74 -1.34 -3.26
CA GLU A 108 -11.19 -0.07 -3.83
C GLU A 108 -10.02 0.86 -4.13
N LEU A 109 -9.11 1.05 -3.17
CA LEU A 109 -7.91 1.86 -3.37
C LEU A 109 -7.03 1.31 -4.48
N ALA A 110 -6.80 0.00 -4.50
CA ALA A 110 -5.96 -0.65 -5.49
C ALA A 110 -6.52 -0.47 -6.90
N VAL A 111 -7.84 -0.61 -7.07
CA VAL A 111 -8.51 -0.44 -8.37
C VAL A 111 -8.52 1.04 -8.77
N ALA A 112 -8.95 1.94 -7.87
CA ALA A 112 -9.03 3.38 -8.14
C ALA A 112 -7.66 3.98 -8.48
N GLY A 113 -6.62 3.55 -7.76
CA GLY A 113 -5.25 4.00 -7.96
C GLY A 113 -4.47 3.21 -9.02
N GLY A 114 -5.08 2.23 -9.71
CA GLY A 114 -4.41 1.43 -10.73
C GLY A 114 -3.18 0.66 -10.21
N ALA A 115 -3.28 0.11 -9.00
CA ALA A 115 -2.24 -0.74 -8.42
C ALA A 115 -2.07 -2.03 -9.24
N ARG A 116 -0.83 -2.48 -9.36
CA ARG A 116 -0.52 -3.79 -9.96
C ARG A 116 -0.67 -4.94 -8.96
N ALA A 117 -0.54 -4.65 -7.67
CA ALA A 117 -0.62 -5.66 -6.63
C ALA A 117 -1.14 -5.07 -5.31
N ILE A 118 -1.76 -5.90 -4.48
CA ILE A 118 -1.92 -5.69 -3.04
C ILE A 118 -0.97 -6.66 -2.35
N ILE A 119 -0.19 -6.14 -1.40
CA ILE A 119 0.73 -6.94 -0.60
C ILE A 119 0.08 -7.20 0.75
N THR A 120 -0.09 -8.45 1.15
CA THR A 120 -0.71 -8.78 2.44
C THR A 120 -0.30 -10.17 2.90
N LYS A 121 -0.27 -10.39 4.22
CA LYS A 121 -0.16 -11.75 4.76
C LYS A 121 -1.49 -12.50 4.70
N ASN A 122 -2.62 -11.78 4.64
CA ASN A 122 -3.94 -12.38 4.55
C ASN A 122 -4.40 -12.59 3.10
N VAL A 123 -3.55 -13.23 2.30
CA VAL A 123 -3.80 -13.46 0.86
C VAL A 123 -5.11 -14.23 0.65
N ARG A 124 -5.38 -15.21 1.51
CA ARG A 124 -6.55 -16.10 1.38
C ARG A 124 -7.86 -15.34 1.48
N ASP A 125 -7.99 -14.41 2.43
CA ASP A 125 -9.26 -13.72 2.64
C ASP A 125 -9.49 -12.62 1.61
N LEU A 126 -8.43 -11.91 1.17
CA LEU A 126 -8.56 -10.93 0.09
C LEU A 126 -8.91 -11.56 -1.27
N ARG A 127 -8.46 -12.79 -1.54
CA ARG A 127 -8.81 -13.52 -2.78
C ARG A 127 -10.23 -14.08 -2.82
N ARG A 128 -10.92 -14.11 -1.68
CA ARG A 128 -12.28 -14.69 -1.56
C ARG A 128 -13.40 -13.70 -1.88
N GLY A 129 -13.08 -12.46 -2.21
CA GLY A 129 -14.07 -11.48 -2.65
C GLY A 129 -14.85 -11.93 -3.88
N GLU A 130 -16.07 -11.46 -3.98
CA GLU A 130 -16.98 -11.77 -5.09
C GLU A 130 -16.54 -11.06 -6.37
N LEU A 131 -16.00 -9.83 -6.24
CA LEU A 131 -15.45 -9.07 -7.36
C LEU A 131 -14.02 -9.50 -7.68
N ARG A 132 -13.79 -9.90 -8.93
CA ARG A 132 -12.47 -10.28 -9.44
C ARG A 132 -11.91 -9.20 -10.35
N PHE A 133 -10.66 -8.84 -10.11
CA PHE A 133 -9.89 -7.89 -10.91
C PHE A 133 -8.69 -8.63 -11.51
N PRO A 134 -8.75 -9.06 -12.79
CA PRO A 134 -7.72 -9.91 -13.38
C PRO A 134 -6.32 -9.31 -13.35
N ASP A 135 -6.23 -7.98 -13.48
CA ASP A 135 -4.97 -7.25 -13.52
C ASP A 135 -4.41 -6.91 -12.12
N LEU A 136 -5.17 -7.18 -11.05
CA LEU A 136 -4.77 -6.92 -9.67
C LEU A 136 -4.26 -8.19 -9.00
N ARG A 137 -2.95 -8.22 -8.74
CA ARG A 137 -2.31 -9.36 -8.05
C ARG A 137 -2.50 -9.22 -6.54
N ILE A 138 -2.64 -10.33 -5.81
CA ILE A 138 -2.59 -10.34 -4.35
C ILE A 138 -1.42 -11.23 -3.95
N LEU A 139 -0.39 -10.64 -3.33
CA LEU A 139 0.88 -11.28 -3.03
C LEU A 139 1.20 -11.21 -1.54
N ALA A 140 1.88 -12.23 -1.03
CA ALA A 140 2.56 -12.16 0.24
C ALA A 140 3.84 -11.30 0.14
N PRO A 141 4.30 -10.66 1.22
CA PRO A 141 5.54 -9.87 1.22
C PRO A 141 6.75 -10.60 0.63
N GLU A 142 6.88 -11.89 0.92
CA GLU A 142 7.98 -12.74 0.49
C GLU A 142 7.97 -12.99 -1.02
N GLU A 143 6.79 -12.98 -1.65
CA GLU A 143 6.64 -13.15 -3.10
C GLU A 143 7.13 -11.91 -3.85
N LEU A 144 6.74 -10.71 -3.40
CA LEU A 144 7.19 -9.47 -4.01
C LEU A 144 8.71 -9.28 -3.85
N LEU A 145 9.27 -9.63 -2.70
CA LEU A 145 10.72 -9.53 -2.51
C LEU A 145 11.52 -10.41 -3.46
N LYS A 146 11.03 -11.62 -3.76
CA LYS A 146 11.65 -12.50 -4.76
C LYS A 146 11.62 -11.90 -6.17
N GLU A 147 10.62 -11.08 -6.48
CA GLU A 147 10.53 -10.36 -7.76
C GLU A 147 11.50 -9.19 -7.82
N LEU A 148 11.72 -8.49 -6.71
CA LEU A 148 12.67 -7.37 -6.63
C LEU A 148 14.15 -7.80 -6.66
N SER A 149 14.44 -9.05 -6.33
CA SER A 149 15.80 -9.60 -6.35
C SER A 149 16.22 -10.19 -7.71
N ARG A 150 15.34 -10.15 -8.73
CA ARG A 150 15.62 -10.60 -10.09
C ARG A 150 16.07 -9.44 -10.97
#